data_AF-A0A1H8XNX2-F1
#
_entry.id   AF-A0A1H8XNX2-F1
#
_cell.length_a   1.000
_cell.length_b   1.000
_cell.length_c   1.000
_cell.angle_alpha   90.00
_cell.angle_beta   90.00
_cell.angle_gamma   90.00
#
_symmetry.space_group_name_H-M   'P 1'
#
loop_
_entity.id
_entity.type
_entity.pdbx_description
1 polymer ?
#
loop_
_entity_poly.entity_id
_entity_poly.type
_entity_poly.pdbx_seq_one_letter_code
_entity_poly.pdbx_strand_id
1 'polypeptide(L)'
;MIAMHETRPMSLSADLHEVWNSHLPLGLSCNHCLHRGLIEPERIGAREGDLRCVDTLRFVCSKCGRREFTPHVFRERRHVKRFMAEYR
;
A
#
# COMPACT_ATOMS: atom_id res chain seq x y z
N MET A 1 32.97 -14.17 10.36
CA MET A 1 31.89 -13.21 10.66
C MET A 1 30.83 -13.38 9.58
N ILE A 2 29.76 -14.10 9.88
CA ILE A 2 28.68 -14.35 8.91
C ILE A 2 27.81 -13.09 8.93
N ALA A 3 27.76 -12.37 7.81
CA ALA A 3 26.81 -11.30 7.60
C ALA A 3 25.41 -11.93 7.58
N MET A 4 24.74 -11.92 8.73
CA MET A 4 23.32 -12.15 8.79
C MET A 4 22.66 -10.91 8.19
N HIS A 5 22.47 -10.92 6.86
CA HIS A 5 21.39 -10.16 6.26
C HIS A 5 20.09 -10.80 6.76
N GLU A 6 19.71 -10.43 7.99
CA GLU A 6 18.36 -10.64 8.47
C GLU A 6 17.44 -9.97 7.46
N THR A 7 16.77 -10.77 6.65
CA THR A 7 15.50 -10.41 6.02
C THR A 7 14.52 -10.11 7.14
N ARG A 8 14.60 -8.90 7.72
CA ARG A 8 13.62 -8.44 8.70
C ARG A 8 12.24 -8.53 8.05
N PRO A 9 11.29 -9.30 8.60
CA PRO A 9 9.90 -9.08 8.32
C PRO A 9 9.50 -7.81 9.10
N MET A 10 9.90 -6.64 8.60
CA MET A 10 9.33 -5.38 9.06
C MET A 10 8.11 -5.11 8.20
N SER A 11 6.98 -5.66 8.63
CA SER A 11 5.71 -4.96 8.49
C SER A 11 5.75 -3.69 9.36
N LEU A 12 6.65 -2.76 9.05
CA LEU A 12 6.38 -1.37 9.39
C LEU A 12 5.39 -0.96 8.32
N SER A 13 4.11 -1.02 8.67
CA SER A 13 3.05 -0.40 7.90
C SER A 13 3.54 0.98 7.48
N ALA A 14 3.76 1.20 6.18
CA ALA A 14 4.22 2.48 5.69
C ALA A 14 3.31 3.59 6.22
N ASP A 15 3.86 4.77 6.49
CA ASP A 15 3.05 5.89 6.93
C ASP A 15 2.50 6.73 5.77
N LEU A 16 1.57 7.62 6.08
CA LEU A 16 0.97 8.50 5.08
C LEU A 16 1.97 9.53 4.54
N HIS A 17 3.02 9.88 5.28
CA HIS A 17 4.10 10.73 4.80
C HIS A 17 4.89 10.02 3.69
N GLU A 18 5.19 8.73 3.82
CA GLU A 18 5.84 7.94 2.78
C GLU A 18 4.98 7.86 1.50
N VAL A 19 3.66 7.70 1.64
CA VAL A 19 2.74 7.72 0.50
C VAL A 19 2.76 9.08 -0.20
N TRP A 20 2.64 10.17 0.57
CA TRP A 20 2.70 11.54 0.05
C TRP A 20 4.02 11.80 -0.70
N ASN A 21 5.15 11.46 -0.08
CA ASN A 21 6.49 11.69 -0.62
C ASN A 21 6.76 10.86 -1.90
N SER A 22 6.05 9.74 -2.08
CA SER A 22 6.21 8.92 -3.28
C SER A 22 5.64 9.58 -4.55
N HIS A 23 4.68 10.51 -4.42
CA HIS A 23 3.88 11.04 -5.53
C HIS A 23 3.24 9.94 -6.41
N LEU A 24 2.99 8.76 -5.83
CA LEU A 24 2.37 7.61 -6.48
C LEU A 24 1.13 7.17 -5.69
N PRO A 25 0.14 6.55 -6.35
CA PRO A 25 -1.05 6.09 -5.65
C PRO A 25 -0.73 4.97 -4.66
N LEU A 26 -1.52 4.87 -3.60
CA LEU A 26 -1.53 3.70 -2.72
C LEU A 26 -2.21 2.53 -3.46
N GLY A 27 -1.53 1.39 -3.54
CA GLY A 27 -2.14 0.15 -4.00
C GLY A 27 -2.82 -0.58 -2.86
N LEU A 28 -3.99 -1.16 -3.12
CA LEU A 28 -4.71 -2.01 -2.17
C LEU A 28 -5.05 -3.34 -2.82
N SER A 29 -4.74 -4.45 -2.14
CA SER A 29 -5.19 -5.79 -2.51
C SER A 29 -6.16 -6.31 -1.46
N CYS A 30 -7.37 -6.71 -1.86
CA CYS A 30 -8.30 -7.37 -0.95
C CYS A 30 -7.80 -8.77 -0.60
N ASN A 31 -7.69 -9.09 0.69
CA ASN A 31 -7.17 -10.39 1.13
C ASN A 31 -8.15 -11.55 0.84
N HIS A 32 -9.41 -11.25 0.50
CA HIS A 32 -10.44 -12.26 0.24
C HIS A 32 -10.62 -12.57 -1.25
N CYS A 33 -10.93 -11.57 -2.08
CA CYS A 33 -11.19 -11.77 -3.52
C CYS A 33 -10.03 -11.34 -4.42
N LEU A 34 -8.89 -10.96 -3.82
CA LEU A 34 -7.69 -10.47 -4.52
C LEU A 34 -7.94 -9.25 -5.41
N HIS A 35 -9.10 -8.60 -5.30
CA HIS A 35 -9.41 -7.39 -6.03
C HIS A 35 -8.41 -6.29 -5.69
N ARG A 36 -7.78 -5.74 -6.73
CA ARG A 36 -6.80 -4.68 -6.61
C ARG A 36 -7.40 -3.33 -6.97
N GLY A 37 -6.99 -2.30 -6.24
CA GLY A 37 -7.36 -0.90 -6.48
C GLY A 37 -6.19 0.04 -6.27
N LEU A 38 -6.27 1.21 -6.89
CA LEU A 38 -5.33 2.32 -6.69
C LEU A 38 -6.09 3.49 -6.09
N ILE A 39 -5.48 4.17 -5.11
CA ILE A 39 -6.05 5.34 -4.44
C ILE A 39 -5.01 6.44 -4.44
N GLU A 40 -5.36 7.59 -5.02
CA GLU A 40 -4.48 8.76 -5.03
C GLU A 40 -4.19 9.26 -3.60
N PRO A 41 -2.97 9.75 -3.31
CA PRO A 41 -2.56 10.21 -1.98
C PRO A 41 -3.53 11.24 -1.36
N GLU A 42 -4.09 12.13 -2.17
CA GLU A 42 -4.99 13.19 -1.73
C GLU A 42 -6.31 12.61 -1.20
N ARG A 43 -6.76 11.47 -1.72
CA ARG A 43 -8.02 10.83 -1.31
C ARG A 43 -7.94 10.16 0.06
N ILE A 44 -6.73 9.85 0.52
CA ILE A 44 -6.47 9.30 1.86
C ILE A 44 -5.96 10.36 2.84
N GLY A 45 -5.88 11.62 2.39
CA GLY A 45 -5.36 12.73 3.20
C GLY A 45 -3.88 12.61 3.52
N ALA A 46 -3.11 11.92 2.66
CA ALA A 46 -1.67 11.81 2.81
C ALA A 46 -1.02 13.19 2.64
N ARG A 47 -0.15 13.56 3.58
CA ARG A 47 0.51 14.86 3.62
C ARG A 47 1.87 14.75 4.30
N GLU A 48 2.69 15.78 4.11
CA GLU A 48 3.97 15.89 4.79
C GLU A 48 3.83 15.77 6.32
N GLY A 49 4.69 14.97 6.95
CA GLY A 49 4.70 14.75 8.40
C GLY A 49 3.57 13.88 8.97
N ASP A 50 2.70 13.29 8.14
CA ASP A 50 1.63 12.41 8.62
C ASP A 50 2.14 10.99 8.90
N LEU A 51 2.48 10.73 10.17
CA LEU A 51 3.01 9.44 10.63
C LEU A 51 1.92 8.40 10.92
N ARG A 52 0.66 8.64 10.54
CA ARG A 52 -0.37 7.61 10.64
C ARG A 52 -0.05 6.49 9.67
N CYS A 53 -0.11 5.26 10.13
CA CYS A 53 0.13 4.09 9.31
C CYS A 53 -1.01 3.86 8.30
N VAL A 54 -0.69 3.34 7.11
CA VAL A 54 -1.67 3.03 6.05
C VAL A 54 -2.71 1.98 6.47
N ASP A 55 -2.39 1.13 7.45
CA ASP A 55 -3.30 0.11 7.99
C ASP A 55 -4.44 0.70 8.84
N THR A 56 -4.29 1.93 9.33
CA THR A 56 -5.35 2.65 10.06
C THR A 56 -6.47 3.15 9.14
N LEU A 57 -6.25 3.14 7.82
CA LEU A 57 -7.24 3.55 6.84
C LEU A 57 -8.36 2.51 6.73
N ARG A 58 -9.59 2.99 6.60
CA ARG A 58 -10.77 2.12 6.51
C ARG A 58 -11.20 1.96 5.06
N PHE A 59 -10.79 0.88 4.42
CA PHE A 59 -11.22 0.54 3.07
C PHE A 59 -12.29 -0.56 3.05
N VAL A 60 -13.15 -0.50 2.04
CA VAL A 60 -14.14 -1.54 1.73
C VAL A 60 -13.89 -2.00 0.30
N CYS A 61 -13.70 -3.30 0.10
CA CYS A 61 -13.55 -3.87 -1.22
C CYS A 61 -14.84 -3.66 -2.04
N SER A 62 -14.74 -2.96 -3.17
CA SER A 62 -15.87 -2.71 -4.06
C SER A 62 -16.43 -3.98 -4.72
N LYS A 63 -15.69 -5.10 -4.72
CA LYS A 63 -16.11 -6.38 -5.29
C LYS A 63 -16.78 -7.32 -4.29
N CYS A 64 -16.26 -7.44 -3.06
CA CYS A 64 -16.76 -8.42 -2.09
C CYS A 64 -17.22 -7.82 -0.75
N GLY A 65 -17.12 -6.50 -0.56
CA GLY A 65 -17.54 -5.81 0.66
C GLY A 65 -16.67 -6.03 1.90
N ARG A 66 -15.62 -6.87 1.82
CA ARG A 66 -14.69 -7.10 2.93
C ARG A 66 -13.79 -5.90 3.20
N ARG A 67 -13.30 -5.80 4.43
CA ARG A 67 -12.43 -4.70 4.93
C ARG A 67 -10.98 -5.11 5.13
N GLU A 68 -10.65 -6.38 4.91
CA GLU A 68 -9.28 -6.89 5.04
C GLU A 68 -8.53 -6.65 3.74
N PHE A 69 -7.46 -5.86 3.82
CA PHE A 69 -6.63 -5.48 2.69
C PHE A 69 -5.14 -5.52 3.04
N THR A 70 -4.33 -5.68 2.01
CA THR A 70 -2.88 -5.47 2.05
C THR A 70 -2.55 -4.19 1.30
N PRO A 71 -1.97 -3.17 1.96
CA PRO A 71 -1.52 -1.95 1.32
C PRO A 71 -0.17 -2.12 0.62
N HIS A 72 0.03 -1.38 -0.47
CA HIS A 72 1.26 -1.38 -1.27
C HIS A 72 1.67 0.06 -1.58
N VAL A 73 2.80 0.49 -1.01
CA VAL A 73 3.44 1.76 -1.36
C VAL A 73 4.45 1.52 -2.48
N PHE A 74 4.43 2.36 -3.51
CA PHE A 74 5.32 2.22 -4.65
C PHE A 74 6.43 3.26 -4.59
N ARG A 75 7.64 2.87 -5.02
CA ARG A 75 8.75 3.80 -5.21
C ARG A 75 8.93 4.24 -6.66
N GLU A 76 8.29 3.53 -7.60
CA GLU A 76 8.47 3.76 -9.04
C GLU A 76 7.19 3.44 -9.81
N ARG A 77 6.90 4.23 -10.86
CA ARG A 77 5.71 4.05 -11.72
C ARG A 77 5.60 2.66 -12.34
N ARG A 78 6.73 2.00 -12.63
CA ARG A 78 6.74 0.63 -13.18
C ARG A 78 6.13 -0.40 -12.22
N HIS A 79 6.26 -0.19 -10.91
CA HIS A 79 5.70 -1.08 -9.90
C HIS A 79 4.17 -0.93 -9.80
N VAL A 80 3.64 0.28 -10.01
CA VAL A 80 2.19 0.52 -10.14
C VAL A 80 1.61 -0.28 -11.31
N LYS A 81 2.26 -0.19 -12.49
CA LYS A 81 1.83 -0.93 -13.68
C LYS A 81 1.86 -2.44 -13.46
N ARG A 82 2.95 -2.96 -12.86
CA ARG A 82 3.08 -4.39 -12.55
C ARG A 82 2.01 -4.87 -11.56
N PHE A 83 1.75 -4.08 -10.51
CA PHE A 83 0.71 -4.37 -9.53
C PHE A 83 -0.67 -4.53 -10.17
N MET A 84 -1.02 -3.69 -11.14
CA MET A 84 -2.30 -3.84 -11.85
C MET A 84 -2.28 -4.96 -12.90
N ALA A 85 -1.13 -5.26 -13.51
CA ALA A 85 -1.03 -6.29 -14.56
C ALA A 85 -1.09 -7.73 -14.01
N GLU A 86 -0.59 -7.95 -12.80
CA GLU A 86 -0.71 -9.22 -12.07
C GLU A 86 -2.15 -9.53 -11.62
N TYR A 87 -3.05 -8.55 -11.70
CA TYR A 87 -4.48 -8.73 -11.49
C TYR A 87 -5.15 -9.04 -12.84
N ARG A 88 -5.21 -10.32 -13.19
CA ARG A 88 -5.91 -10.84 -14.38
C ARG A 88 -6.72 -12.06 -14.00
#